data_AF-A0AA44NK64-F1
#
_entry.id   AF-A0AA44NK64-F1
#
_cell.length_a   1.000
_cell.length_b   1.000
_cell.length_c   1.000
_cell.angle_alpha   90.00
_cell.angle_beta   90.00
_cell.angle_gamma   90.00
#
_symmetry.space_group_name_H-M   'P 1'
#
loop_
_entity.id
_entity.type
_entity.pdbx_description
1 polymer ?
#
loop_
_entity_poly.entity_id
_entity_poly.type
_entity_poly.pdbx_seq_one_letter_code
_entity_poly.pdbx_strand_id
1 'polypeptide(L)' 'MMRDHAIQAHRLNHSAVSATHCEECGDRLSDARRKAYPGCTMCVECQVDAERRNGRM' A
#
# COMPACT_ATOMS: atom_id res chain seq x y z
N MET A 1 -2.99 -28.18 -13.99
CA MET A 1 -2.13 -27.03 -14.31
C MET A 1 -2.26 -26.03 -13.16
N MET A 2 -1.22 -25.89 -12.34
CA MET A 2 -1.28 -25.33 -10.97
C MET A 2 -0.63 -23.94 -10.88
N ARG A 3 -0.83 -23.11 -11.92
CA ARG A 3 -0.11 -21.82 -12.10
C ARG A 3 -0.99 -20.58 -11.93
N ASP A 4 -2.32 -20.73 -12.00
CA ASP A 4 -3.24 -19.59 -12.08
C ASP A 4 -3.70 -19.00 -10.73
N HIS A 5 -3.62 -19.76 -9.64
CA HIS A 5 -4.17 -19.29 -8.35
C HIS A 5 -3.31 -18.23 -7.65
N ALA A 6 -1.99 -18.22 -7.85
CA ALA A 6 -1.10 -17.28 -7.19
C ALA A 6 -1.29 -15.82 -7.68
N ILE A 7 -1.71 -15.63 -8.94
CA ILE A 7 -1.83 -14.29 -9.54
C ILE A 7 -3.07 -13.55 -9.03
N GLN A 8 -4.17 -14.24 -8.73
CA GLN A 8 -5.43 -13.60 -8.30
C GLN A 8 -5.28 -12.89 -6.94
N ALA A 9 -4.53 -13.48 -6.00
CA ALA A 9 -4.32 -12.90 -4.67
C ALA A 9 -3.45 -11.63 -4.69
N HIS A 10 -2.60 -11.47 -5.72
CA HIS A 10 -1.71 -10.32 -5.86
C HIS A 10 -2.27 -9.24 -6.81
N ARG A 11 -3.52 -9.37 -7.26
CA ARG A 11 -4.16 -8.31 -8.03
C ARG A 11 -4.45 -7.13 -7.11
N LEU A 12 -3.80 -6.01 -7.38
CA LEU A 12 -4.14 -4.71 -6.80
C LEU A 12 -5.61 -4.42 -7.14
N ASN A 13 -6.46 -4.37 -6.12
CA ASN A 13 -7.84 -3.98 -6.31
C ASN A 13 -7.85 -2.46 -6.58
N HIS A 14 -7.95 -2.08 -7.86
CA HIS A 14 -7.94 -0.68 -8.27
C HIS A 14 -9.13 0.14 -7.72
N SER A 15 -10.15 -0.53 -7.21
CA SER A 15 -11.30 0.08 -6.53
C SER A 15 -11.11 0.20 -5.01
N ALA A 16 -9.96 -0.21 -4.46
CA ALA A 16 -9.69 -0.08 -3.04
C ALA A 16 -9.62 1.40 -2.62
N VAL A 17 -10.37 1.75 -1.57
CA VAL A 17 -10.41 3.11 -1.03
C VAL A 17 -9.13 3.38 -0.26
N SER A 18 -8.30 4.31 -0.74
CA SER A 18 -7.10 4.75 -0.04
C SER A 18 -7.45 5.68 1.14
N ALA A 19 -6.67 5.61 2.23
CA ALA A 19 -6.85 6.50 3.37
C ALA A 19 -6.56 7.97 2.98
N THR A 20 -7.26 8.92 3.61
CA THR A 20 -7.02 10.36 3.39
C THR A 20 -5.85 10.89 4.20
N HIS A 21 -5.56 10.23 5.32
CA HIS A 21 -4.47 10.56 6.25
C HIS A 21 -3.73 9.28 6.65
N CYS A 22 -2.44 9.40 6.94
CA CYS A 22 -1.57 8.30 7.31
C CYS A 22 -1.99 7.77 8.68
N GLU A 23 -2.15 6.46 8.82
CA GLU A 23 -2.49 5.84 10.11
C GLU A 23 -1.38 5.98 11.17
N GLU A 24 -0.10 6.07 10.74
CA GLU A 24 1.05 6.14 11.64
C GLU A 24 1.36 7.58 12.09
N CYS A 25 1.48 8.52 11.15
CA CYS A 25 1.88 9.90 11.45
C CYS A 25 0.74 10.92 11.38
N GLY A 26 -0.42 10.56 10.83
CA GLY A 26 -1.55 11.47 10.64
C GLY A 26 -1.43 12.43 9.45
N ASP A 27 -0.33 12.40 8.69
CA ASP A 27 -0.14 13.29 7.53
C ASP A 27 -1.15 13.02 6.42
N ARG A 28 -1.51 14.09 5.70
CA ARG A 28 -2.42 13.99 4.54
C ARG A 28 -1.76 13.18 3.41
N LEU A 29 -2.42 12.10 2.98
CA LEU A 29 -1.98 11.34 1.81
C LEU A 29 -2.25 12.14 0.53
N SER A 30 -1.19 12.34 -0.26
CA SER A 30 -1.31 13.00 -1.56
C SER A 30 -2.18 12.20 -2.52
N ASP A 31 -2.94 12.89 -3.36
CA ASP A 31 -3.79 12.25 -4.38
C ASP A 31 -2.97 11.38 -5.35
N ALA A 32 -1.75 11.84 -5.69
CA ALA A 32 -0.80 11.08 -6.50
C ALA A 32 -0.49 9.70 -5.89
N ARG A 33 -0.30 9.62 -4.57
CA ARG A 33 -0.05 8.34 -3.88
C ARG A 33 -1.29 7.44 -3.90
N ARG A 34 -2.47 8.01 -3.63
CA ARG A 34 -3.75 7.28 -3.64
C ARG A 34 -4.10 6.73 -5.03
N LYS A 35 -3.75 7.46 -6.09
CA LYS A 35 -3.95 7.04 -7.49
C LYS A 35 -2.94 5.99 -7.96
N ALA A 36 -1.68 6.13 -7.55
CA ALA A 36 -0.63 5.16 -7.89
C ALA A 36 -0.82 3.83 -7.13
N TYR A 37 -1.24 3.89 -5.87
CA TYR A 37 -1.46 2.74 -4.99
C TYR A 37 -2.85 2.84 -4.34
N PRO A 38 -3.90 2.36 -5.05
CA PRO A 38 -5.25 2.31 -4.51
C PRO A 38 -5.27 1.37 -3.29
N GLY A 39 -5.80 1.85 -2.17
CA GLY A 39 -5.81 1.14 -0.89
C GLY A 39 -4.60 1.40 0.01
N CYS A 40 -3.73 2.38 -0.29
CA CYS A 40 -2.66 2.75 0.65
C CYS A 40 -3.24 3.42 1.91
N THR A 41 -2.72 3.02 3.07
CA THR A 41 -3.13 3.51 4.38
C THR A 41 -2.06 4.35 5.08
N MET A 42 -0.81 4.26 4.61
CA MET A 42 0.34 4.98 5.16
C MET A 42 0.96 5.93 4.13
N CYS A 43 1.64 6.97 4.63
CA CYS A 43 2.45 7.86 3.79
C CYS A 43 3.73 7.14 3.31
N VAL A 44 4.40 7.72 2.31
CA VAL A 44 5.61 7.12 1.72
C VAL A 44 6.71 6.98 2.77
N GLU A 45 6.87 7.95 3.66
CA GLU A 45 7.91 7.94 4.69
C GLU A 45 7.69 6.82 5.71
N CYS A 46 6.48 6.69 6.25
CA CYS A 46 6.11 5.59 7.15
C CYS A 46 6.16 4.24 6.44
N GLN A 47 5.78 4.16 5.15
CA GLN A 47 5.91 2.93 4.37
C GLN A 47 7.38 2.52 4.24
N VAL A 48 8.27 3.46 3.91
CA VAL A 48 9.71 3.18 3.78
C VAL A 48 10.31 2.77 5.13
N ASP A 49 9.91 3.39 6.24
CA ASP A 49 10.35 2.98 7.58
C ASP A 49 9.85 1.59 7.96
N ALA A 50 8.56 1.31 7.72
CA ALA A 50 7.97 0.00 7.93
C ALA A 50 8.63 -1.08 7.07
N GLU A 51 8.95 -0.79 5.80
CA GLU A 51 9.70 -1.70 4.92
C GLU A 51 11.13 -1.91 5.40
N ARG A 52 11.82 -0.86 5.90
CA ARG A 52 13.15 -1.00 6.52
C ARG A 52 13.11 -1.83 7.79
N ARG A 53 12.06 -1.70 8.60
CA ARG A 53 11.86 -2.46 9.83
C ARG A 53 11.44 -3.91 9.55
N ASN A 54 10.61 -4.13 8.53
CA ASN A 54 10.09 -5.44 8.14
C ASN A 54 11.01 -6.19 7.18
N GLY A 55 11.97 -5.50 6.54
CA GLY A 55 13.09 -6.06 5.78
C GLY A 55 14.10 -6.76 6.68
N ARG A 56 13.62 -7.66 7.54
CA ARG A 56 14.44 -8.66 8.21
C ARG A 56 15.02 -9.58 7.12
N MET A 57 16.28 -9.32 6.80
CA MET A 57 17.35 -10.29 6.53
C MET A 57 17.12 -11.25 5.35
#